data_AF-A0A3L7NHD5-F1
#
_entry.id   AF-A0A3L7NHD5-F1
#
_cell.length_a   1.000
_cell.length_b   1.000
_cell.length_c   1.000
_cell.angle_alpha   90.00
_cell.angle_beta   90.00
_cell.angle_gamma   90.00
#
_symmetry.space_group_name_H-M   'P 1'
#
loop_
_entity.id
_entity.type
_entity.pdbx_description
1 polymer ?
#
loop_
_entity_poly.entity_id
_entity_poly.type
_entity_poly.pdbx_seq_one_letter_code
_entity_poly.pdbx_strand_id
1 'polypeptide(L)'
;MLWELFQTSRIEQSNRNAAEAEASAREAQGDVGDLRRRVQVLEKQCERLTLAAMAMSEIVRDKLKLSEQEIEAKLAEIDLRDGRLDGQSRPPVGSSSVARCPDCHRPNAASRRQCLYCGTALPLDSFLFQSTDSSETV
;
A
#
# COMPACT_ATOMS: atom_id res chain seq x y z
N MET A 1 -58.92 6.63 21.49
CA MET A 1 -58.31 7.90 21.03
C MET A 1 -56.90 8.12 21.57
N LEU A 2 -56.64 7.97 22.88
CA LEU A 2 -55.29 8.13 23.46
C LEU A 2 -54.26 7.12 22.92
N TRP A 3 -54.69 5.87 22.68
CA TRP A 3 -53.84 4.83 22.08
C TRP A 3 -53.40 5.18 20.66
N GLU A 4 -54.32 5.63 19.81
CA GLU A 4 -54.03 6.05 18.43
C GLU A 4 -53.02 7.20 18.42
N LEU A 5 -53.22 8.22 19.26
CA LEU A 5 -52.27 9.34 19.37
C LEU A 5 -50.86 8.89 19.80
N PHE A 6 -50.78 7.95 20.75
CA PHE A 6 -49.51 7.37 21.18
C PHE A 6 -48.84 6.53 20.08
N GLN A 7 -49.63 5.73 19.34
CA GLN A 7 -49.15 4.95 18.21
C GLN A 7 -48.64 5.85 17.08
N THR A 8 -49.40 6.88 16.70
CA THR A 8 -48.98 7.86 15.70
C THR A 8 -47.68 8.56 16.10
N SER A 9 -47.54 8.98 17.37
CA SER A 9 -46.31 9.59 17.86
C SER A 9 -45.10 8.65 17.77
N ARG A 10 -45.26 7.36 18.07
CA ARG A 10 -44.18 6.37 17.93
C ARG A 10 -43.82 6.08 16.47
N ILE A 11 -44.81 6.01 15.59
CA ILE A 11 -44.61 5.81 14.14
C ILE A 11 -43.85 7.02 13.56
N GLU A 12 -44.26 8.23 13.93
CA GLU A 12 -43.55 9.45 13.51
C GLU A 12 -42.11 9.46 14.00
N GLN A 13 -41.85 9.09 15.25
CA GLN A 13 -40.49 9.02 15.76
C GLN A 13 -39.66 7.96 15.02
N SER A 14 -40.22 6.79 14.74
CA SER A 14 -39.55 5.75 13.95
C SER A 14 -39.25 6.21 12.53
N ASN A 15 -40.19 6.91 11.90
CA ASN A 15 -40.01 7.46 10.55
C ASN A 15 -38.94 8.55 10.52
N ARG A 16 -38.85 9.40 11.55
CA ARG A 16 -37.79 10.41 11.68
C ARG A 16 -36.42 9.75 11.84
N ASN A 17 -36.30 8.78 12.74
CA ASN A 17 -35.05 8.05 12.94
C ASN A 17 -34.60 7.31 11.67
N ALA A 18 -35.54 6.71 10.93
CA ALA A 18 -35.25 6.06 9.66
C ALA A 18 -34.78 7.07 8.61
N ALA A 19 -35.45 8.23 8.51
CA ALA A 19 -35.06 9.29 7.58
C ALA A 19 -33.67 9.87 7.89
N GLU A 20 -33.34 10.06 9.17
CA GLU A 20 -32.00 10.51 9.61
C GLU A 20 -30.92 9.46 9.29
N ALA A 21 -31.20 8.18 9.56
CA ALA A 21 -30.28 7.10 9.22
C ALA A 21 -30.07 6.98 7.71
N GLU A 22 -31.12 7.13 6.90
CA GLU A 22 -31.02 7.18 5.44
C GLU A 22 -30.22 8.39 4.95
N ALA A 23 -30.43 9.56 5.55
CA ALA A 23 -29.67 10.76 5.19
C ALA A 23 -28.18 10.60 5.47
N SER A 24 -27.81 10.11 6.66
CA SER A 24 -26.43 9.83 7.03
C SER A 24 -25.79 8.74 6.16
N ALA A 25 -26.55 7.69 5.81
CA ALA A 25 -26.07 6.64 4.92
C ALA A 25 -25.80 7.18 3.50
N ARG A 26 -26.66 8.07 2.97
CA ARG A 26 -26.45 8.72 1.66
C ARG A 26 -25.22 9.62 1.67
N GLU A 27 -25.02 10.39 2.72
CA GLU A 27 -23.84 11.24 2.90
C GLU A 27 -22.55 10.39 2.91
N ALA A 28 -22.52 9.34 3.74
CA ALA A 28 -21.39 8.42 3.81
C ALA A 28 -21.09 7.74 2.46
N GLN A 29 -22.13 7.38 1.69
CA GLN A 29 -21.95 6.84 0.33
C GLN A 29 -21.33 7.87 -0.62
N GLY A 30 -21.73 9.14 -0.51
CA GLY A 30 -21.12 10.25 -1.24
C GLY A 30 -19.64 10.40 -0.94
N ASP A 31 -19.28 10.42 0.35
CA ASP A 31 -17.89 10.53 0.81
C ASP A 31 -17.01 9.38 0.31
N VAL A 32 -17.53 8.15 0.35
CA VAL A 32 -16.83 6.97 -0.20
C VAL A 32 -16.58 7.12 -1.70
N GLY A 33 -17.55 7.64 -2.45
CA GLY A 33 -17.40 7.92 -3.88
C GLY A 33 -16.31 8.96 -4.18
N ASP A 34 -16.23 10.01 -3.35
CA ASP A 34 -15.24 11.07 -3.48
C ASP A 34 -13.84 10.62 -3.11
N LEU A 35 -13.70 9.86 -2.02
CA LEU A 35 -12.44 9.24 -1.64
C LEU A 35 -11.93 8.29 -2.72
N ARG A 36 -12.81 7.46 -3.29
CA ARG A 36 -12.44 6.56 -4.39
C ARG A 36 -11.93 7.32 -5.61
N ARG A 37 -12.58 8.44 -5.97
CA ARG A 37 -12.09 9.32 -7.06
C ARG A 37 -10.74 9.93 -6.74
N ARG A 38 -10.52 10.41 -5.52
CA ARG A 38 -9.23 10.97 -5.09
C ARG A 38 -8.11 9.95 -5.17
N VAL A 39 -8.35 8.72 -4.70
CA VAL A 39 -7.39 7.62 -4.80
C VAL A 39 -7.04 7.33 -6.27
N GLN A 40 -8.03 7.21 -7.15
CA GLN A 40 -7.78 6.98 -8.58
C GLN A 40 -6.97 8.10 -9.24
N VAL A 41 -7.20 9.36 -8.84
CA VAL A 41 -6.41 10.49 -9.35
C VAL A 41 -4.97 10.41 -8.84
N LEU A 42 -4.78 10.09 -7.57
CA LEU A 42 -3.45 9.93 -6.97
C LEU A 42 -2.68 8.76 -7.61
N GLU A 43 -3.33 7.63 -7.84
CA GLU A 43 -2.75 6.47 -8.54
C GLU A 43 -2.23 6.89 -9.92
N LYS A 44 -3.05 7.57 -10.73
CA LYS A 44 -2.64 8.08 -12.04
C LYS A 44 -1.50 9.09 -11.97
N GLN A 45 -1.48 9.94 -10.94
CA GLN A 45 -0.39 10.89 -10.73
C GLN A 45 0.92 10.17 -10.39
N CYS A 46 0.86 9.18 -9.51
CA CYS A 46 2.00 8.33 -9.16
C CYS A 46 2.52 7.58 -10.40
N GLU A 47 1.64 6.96 -11.20
CA GLU A 47 2.03 6.29 -12.46
C GLU A 47 2.76 7.25 -13.39
N ARG A 48 2.23 8.47 -13.57
CA ARG A 48 2.88 9.50 -14.41
C ARG A 48 4.24 9.92 -13.87
N LEU A 49 4.38 10.05 -12.54
CA LEU A 49 5.65 10.38 -11.90
C LEU A 49 6.66 9.25 -12.07
N THR A 50 6.25 8.00 -11.91
CA THR A 50 7.10 6.82 -12.12
C THR A 50 7.61 6.77 -13.55
N LEU A 51 6.73 6.95 -14.55
CA LEU A 51 7.13 6.99 -15.96
C LEU A 51 8.11 8.13 -16.25
N ALA A 52 7.86 9.32 -15.70
CA ALA A 52 8.77 10.45 -15.85
C ALA A 52 10.14 10.18 -15.19
N ALA A 53 10.16 9.59 -14.00
CA ALA A 53 11.39 9.22 -13.30
C ALA A 53 12.19 8.16 -14.06
N MET A 54 11.51 7.15 -14.63
CA MET A 54 12.13 6.16 -15.51
C MET A 54 12.76 6.82 -16.74
N ALA A 55 12.00 7.65 -17.45
CA ALA A 55 12.51 8.37 -18.63
C ALA A 55 13.71 9.25 -18.28
N MET A 56 13.68 9.97 -17.15
CA MET A 56 14.82 10.75 -16.68
C MET A 56 16.03 9.87 -16.39
N SER A 57 15.83 8.70 -15.77
CA SER A 57 16.92 7.77 -15.46
C SER A 57 17.58 7.22 -16.72
N GLU A 58 16.80 6.92 -17.77
CA GLU A 58 17.33 6.46 -19.05
C GLU A 58 18.12 7.56 -19.76
N ILE A 59 17.59 8.78 -19.81
CA ILE A 59 18.30 9.93 -20.41
C ILE A 59 19.62 10.21 -19.69
N VAL A 60 19.62 10.16 -18.35
CA VAL A 60 20.82 10.35 -17.53
C VAL A 60 21.84 9.25 -17.78
N ARG A 61 21.39 7.98 -17.83
CA ARG A 61 22.24 6.83 -18.13
C ARG A 61 22.89 6.96 -19.50
N ASP A 62 22.13 7.30 -20.53
CA ASP A 62 22.62 7.40 -21.90
C ASP A 62 23.63 8.54 -22.08
N LYS A 63 23.42 9.68 -21.40
CA LYS A 63 24.30 10.85 -21.50
C LYS A 63 25.55 10.76 -20.63
N LEU A 64 25.45 10.18 -19.43
CA LEU A 64 26.55 10.16 -18.45
C LEU A 64 27.26 8.79 -18.38
N LYS A 65 26.79 7.80 -19.14
CA LYS A 65 27.29 6.41 -19.13
C LYS A 65 27.36 5.81 -17.72
N LEU A 66 26.45 6.25 -16.85
CA LEU A 66 26.37 5.75 -15.49
C LEU A 66 25.89 4.30 -15.51
N SER A 67 26.46 3.49 -14.64
CA SER A 67 26.00 2.13 -14.40
C SER A 67 24.69 2.13 -13.59
N GLU A 68 23.88 1.09 -13.74
CA GLU A 68 22.65 0.92 -12.93
C GLU A 68 22.97 0.90 -11.42
N GLN A 69 24.15 0.41 -11.06
CA GLN A 69 24.67 0.36 -9.68
C GLN A 69 24.88 1.74 -9.06
N GLU A 70 25.32 2.72 -9.84
CA GLU A 70 25.51 4.10 -9.35
C GLU A 70 24.18 4.80 -9.10
N ILE A 71 23.17 4.51 -9.92
CA ILE A 71 21.80 5.01 -9.74
C ILE A 71 21.17 4.38 -8.48
N GLU A 72 21.33 3.08 -8.29
CA GLU A 72 20.86 2.36 -7.09
C GLU A 72 21.56 2.87 -5.81
N ALA A 73 22.87 3.08 -5.86
CA ALA A 73 23.62 3.65 -4.74
C ALA A 73 23.12 5.06 -4.40
N LYS A 74 22.79 5.87 -5.42
CA LYS A 74 22.25 7.21 -5.22
C LYS A 74 20.83 7.20 -4.66
N LEU A 75 19.99 6.26 -5.10
CA LEU A 75 18.66 6.04 -4.52
C LEU A 75 18.73 5.64 -3.06
N ALA A 76 19.62 4.71 -2.70
CA ALA A 76 19.86 4.32 -1.31
C ALA A 76 20.39 5.50 -0.47
N GLU A 77 21.29 6.31 -1.03
CA GLU A 77 21.77 7.51 -0.37
C GLU A 77 20.64 8.54 -0.12
N ILE A 78 19.74 8.73 -1.09
CA ILE A 78 18.60 9.65 -0.96
C ILE A 78 17.59 9.13 0.07
N ASP A 79 17.25 7.84 0.07
CA ASP A 79 16.37 7.21 1.08
C ASP A 79 16.95 7.37 2.49
N LEU A 80 18.26 7.17 2.66
CA LEU A 80 18.96 7.37 3.92
C LEU A 80 19.04 8.84 4.35
N ARG A 81 19.06 9.78 3.40
CA ARG A 81 19.01 11.23 3.68
C ARG A 81 17.60 11.66 4.11
N ASP A 82 16.57 11.07 3.51
CA ASP A 82 15.17 11.30 3.88
C ASP A 82 14.85 10.67 5.25
N GLY A 83 15.55 9.60 5.61
CA GLY A 83 15.46 8.89 6.90
C GLY A 83 16.02 9.61 8.13
N ARG A 84 16.38 10.90 8.05
CA ARG A 84 16.96 11.64 9.19
C ARG A 84 16.10 12.83 9.62
N LEU A 85 14.92 12.54 10.17
CA LEU A 85 14.32 13.36 11.25
C LEU A 85 13.25 12.70 12.12
N ASP A 86 12.93 11.40 11.95
CA ASP A 86 12.13 10.66 12.94
C ASP A 86 12.89 9.42 13.43
N GLY A 87 13.30 9.49 14.70
CA GLY A 87 14.25 8.58 15.34
C GLY A 87 13.74 7.16 15.55
N GLN A 88 13.72 6.34 14.50
CA GLN A 88 13.69 4.90 14.64
C GLN A 88 14.86 4.27 13.89
N SER A 89 15.93 4.06 14.65
CA SER A 89 17.00 3.12 14.35
C SER A 89 16.43 1.79 13.85
N ARG A 90 16.58 1.50 12.54
CA ARG A 90 16.49 0.12 12.06
C ARG A 90 17.76 -0.63 12.45
N PRO A 91 17.64 -1.91 12.85
CA PRO A 91 18.77 -2.73 13.27
C PRO A 91 19.78 -2.94 12.13
N PRO A 92 21.05 -3.26 12.45
CA PRO A 92 22.16 -3.25 11.52
C PRO A 92 21.96 -4.18 10.32
N VAL A 93 22.43 -3.66 9.19
CA VAL A 93 22.65 -4.32 7.90
C VAL A 93 23.29 -5.69 8.12
N GLY A 94 22.53 -6.77 7.92
CA GLY A 94 23.04 -8.14 8.04
C GLY A 94 21.99 -9.26 8.12
N SER A 95 20.71 -8.96 8.38
CA SER A 95 19.68 -9.99 8.63
C SER A 95 18.33 -9.74 7.94
N SER A 96 18.28 -9.00 6.84
CA SER A 96 17.08 -8.95 5.99
C SER A 96 17.35 -9.74 4.73
N SER A 97 16.75 -10.93 4.62
CA SER A 97 16.75 -11.69 3.37
C SER A 97 16.31 -10.77 2.23
N VAL A 98 17.13 -10.70 1.19
CA VAL A 98 16.80 -9.95 -0.02
C VAL A 98 15.91 -10.84 -0.86
N ALA A 99 14.61 -10.53 -0.91
CA ALA A 99 13.66 -11.26 -1.73
C ALA A 99 13.73 -10.74 -3.18
N ARG A 100 13.84 -11.64 -4.16
CA ARG A 100 13.78 -11.25 -5.59
C ARG A 100 12.33 -11.19 -6.04
N CYS A 101 11.97 -10.17 -6.80
CA CYS A 101 10.65 -10.08 -7.40
C CYS A 101 10.44 -11.22 -8.42
N PRO A 102 9.29 -11.91 -8.42
CA PRO A 102 9.02 -12.98 -9.39
C PRO A 102 8.85 -12.46 -10.83
N ASP A 103 8.59 -11.16 -10.99
CA ASP A 103 8.21 -10.57 -12.28
C ASP A 103 9.37 -9.76 -12.90
N CYS A 104 9.92 -8.79 -12.16
CA CYS A 104 11.05 -7.99 -12.65
C CYS A 104 12.43 -8.50 -12.20
N HIS A 105 12.49 -9.56 -11.37
CA HIS A 105 13.71 -10.17 -10.83
C HIS A 105 14.66 -9.25 -10.04
N ARG A 106 14.27 -8.00 -9.78
CA ARG A 106 15.05 -7.04 -9.00
C ARG A 106 15.00 -7.34 -7.50
N PRO A 107 16.09 -7.05 -6.75
CA PRO A 107 16.17 -7.29 -5.31
C PRO A 107 15.26 -6.33 -4.54
N ASN A 108 14.49 -6.86 -3.60
CA ASN A 108 13.63 -6.11 -2.69
C ASN A 108 13.88 -6.52 -1.25
N ALA A 109 13.57 -5.63 -0.30
CA ALA A 109 13.60 -5.99 1.11
C ALA A 109 12.46 -6.99 1.41
N ALA A 110 12.75 -8.11 2.09
CA ALA A 110 11.75 -9.15 2.41
C ALA A 110 10.56 -8.66 3.26
N SER A 111 10.66 -7.49 3.88
CA SER A 111 9.55 -6.88 4.63
C SER A 111 8.49 -6.20 3.75
N ARG A 112 8.76 -5.99 2.46
CA ARG A 112 7.85 -5.28 1.55
C ARG A 112 6.83 -6.25 0.94
N ARG A 113 5.56 -5.84 0.94
CA ARG A 113 4.44 -6.58 0.33
C ARG A 113 4.33 -6.38 -1.19
N GLN A 114 5.00 -5.37 -1.72
CA GLN A 114 4.97 -4.98 -3.14
C GLN A 114 6.37 -4.63 -3.60
N CYS A 115 6.66 -4.96 -4.86
CA CYS A 115 7.92 -4.66 -5.50
C CYS A 115 8.10 -3.15 -5.68
N LEU A 116 9.26 -2.63 -5.30
CA LEU A 116 9.61 -1.22 -5.47
C LEU A 116 9.65 -0.79 -6.94
N TYR A 117 9.94 -1.72 -7.85
CA TYR A 117 10.22 -1.40 -9.26
C TYR A 117 9.02 -1.60 -10.17
N CYS A 118 8.30 -2.72 -10.04
CA CYS A 118 7.16 -3.04 -10.90
C CYS A 118 5.80 -3.05 -10.18
N GLY A 119 5.78 -2.86 -8.86
CA GLY A 119 4.54 -2.88 -8.07
C GLY A 119 3.95 -4.27 -7.82
N THR A 120 4.48 -5.33 -8.45
CA THR A 120 4.01 -6.71 -8.28
C THR A 120 4.08 -7.15 -6.82
N ALA A 121 3.03 -7.81 -6.33
CA ALA A 121 2.97 -8.32 -4.96
C ALA A 121 4.12 -9.31 -4.72
N LEU A 122 4.88 -9.10 -3.65
CA LEU A 122 5.96 -9.99 -3.27
C LEU A 122 5.41 -11.08 -2.33
N PRO A 123 5.80 -12.36 -2.52
CA PRO A 123 5.50 -13.39 -1.54
C PRO A 123 6.25 -13.03 -0.25
N LEU A 124 5.49 -12.68 0.80
CA LEU A 124 6.04 -12.59 2.13
C LEU A 124 6.36 -14.03 2.57
N ASP A 125 7.63 -14.38 2.74
CA ASP A 125 8.01 -15.65 3.33
C ASP A 125 7.49 -15.71 4.76
N SER A 126 6.29 -16.30 4.93
CA SER A 126 5.83 -16.81 6.20
C SER A 126 6.70 -18.00 6.54
N PHE A 127 7.76 -17.76 7.32
CA PHE A 127 8.46 -18.81 8.06
C PHE A 127 7.46 -19.50 9.00
N LEU A 128 6.74 -20.48 8.48
CA LEU A 128 6.03 -21.48 9.26
C LEU A 128 6.67 -22.84 8.96
N PHE A 129 7.59 -23.21 9.86
CA PHE A 129 7.79 -24.57 10.35
C PHE A 129 7.82 -25.68 9.28
N GLN A 130 9.02 -26.00 8.77
CA GLN A 130 9.26 -27.35 8.24
C GLN A 130 9.22 -28.34 9.42
N SER A 131 8.11 -29.05 9.57
CA SER A 131 8.13 -30.34 10.25
C SER A 131 8.99 -31.28 9.40
N THR A 132 10.17 -31.60 9.91
CA THR A 132 10.97 -32.74 9.46
C THR A 132 10.14 -34.00 9.67
N ASP A 133 9.45 -34.46 8.64
CA ASP A 133 8.96 -35.83 8.59
C ASP A 133 10.08 -36.69 8.02
N SER A 134 10.91 -37.18 8.94
CA SER A 134 11.93 -38.18 8.66
C SER A 134 11.21 -39.47 8.33
N SER A 135 11.25 -39.83 7.05
CA SER A 135 10.96 -41.16 6.55
C SER A 135 11.74 -42.21 7.35
N GLU A 136 11.04 -42.95 8.21
CA GLU A 136 11.47 -44.23 8.79
C GLU A 136 11.62 -45.25 7.65
N THR A 137 12.86 -45.62 7.36
CA THR A 137 13.22 -46.83 6.62
C THR A 137 13.86 -47.79 7.60
N VAL A 138 13.14 -48.85 8.01
CA VAL A 138 13.66 -50.22 8.25
C VAL A 138 12.54 -51.20 7.97
#